data_AF-A0A0T6ACL6-F1
#
_entry.id   AF-A0A0T6ACL6-F1
#
_cell.length_a   1.000
_cell.length_b   1.000
_cell.length_c   1.000
_cell.angle_alpha   90.00
_cell.angle_beta   90.00
_cell.angle_gamma   90.00
#
_symmetry.space_group_name_H-M   'P 1'
#
loop_
_entity.id
_entity.type
_entity.pdbx_description
1 polymer ?
#
loop_
_entity_poly.entity_id
_entity_poly.type
_entity_poly.pdbx_seq_one_letter_code
_entity_poly.pdbx_strand_id
1 'polypeptide(L)'
;MTTLPKSLVIFCFHLCAYMYIGIGTYGLLLSYGSKMFLSLTLWHSAAFATASLLLIGGIGFFGRLWDKIVAREAAVSKAAPGK
;
A
#
# COMPACT_ATOMS: atom_id res chain seq x y z
N MET A 1 10.84 -5.85 -19.96
CA MET A 1 9.91 -4.99 -19.20
C MET A 1 8.69 -5.85 -18.86
N THR A 2 8.54 -6.27 -17.61
CA THR A 2 7.32 -6.97 -17.17
C THR A 2 6.19 -5.95 -17.07
N THR A 3 5.32 -5.91 -18.09
CA THR A 3 4.14 -5.05 -18.08
C THR A 3 3.11 -5.65 -17.12
N LEU A 4 3.16 -5.24 -15.85
CA LEU A 4 2.12 -5.55 -14.88
C LEU A 4 0.79 -4.94 -15.36
N PRO A 5 -0.31 -5.71 -15.37
CA PRO A 5 -1.61 -5.19 -15.80
C PRO A 5 -2.09 -4.08 -14.87
N LYS A 6 -2.65 -3.01 -15.46
CA LYS A 6 -3.13 -1.80 -14.76
C LYS A 6 -4.03 -2.14 -13.57
N SER A 7 -4.97 -3.06 -13.76
CA SER A 7 -5.89 -3.56 -12.73
C SER A 7 -5.17 -4.20 -11.54
N LEU A 8 -4.08 -4.94 -11.77
CA LEU A 8 -3.29 -5.57 -10.71
C LEU A 8 -2.52 -4.53 -9.89
N VAL A 9 -2.00 -3.48 -10.54
CA VAL A 9 -1.30 -2.37 -9.83
C VAL A 9 -2.26 -1.62 -8.90
N ILE A 10 -3.49 -1.32 -9.35
CA ILE A 10 -4.53 -0.70 -8.52
C ILE A 10 -4.87 -1.59 -7.34
N PHE A 11 -5.11 -2.88 -7.63
CA PHE A 11 -5.49 -3.85 -6.63
C PHE A 11 -4.41 -3.98 -5.55
N CYS A 12 -3.14 -4.13 -5.94
CA CYS A 12 -2.03 -4.17 -4.98
C CYS A 12 -1.90 -2.87 -4.18
N PHE A 13 -2.07 -1.70 -4.81
CA PHE A 13 -2.06 -0.42 -4.10
C PHE A 13 -3.17 -0.34 -3.05
N HIS A 14 -4.41 -0.69 -3.42
CA HIS A 14 -5.56 -0.67 -2.51
C HIS A 14 -5.41 -1.73 -1.41
N LEU A 15 -4.98 -2.94 -1.74
CA LEU A 15 -4.71 -4.00 -0.78
C LEU A 15 -3.70 -3.54 0.27
N CYS A 16 -2.57 -2.94 -0.16
CA CYS A 16 -1.56 -2.45 0.76
C CYS A 16 -2.08 -1.31 1.66
N ALA A 17 -2.85 -0.37 1.10
CA ALA A 17 -3.45 0.71 1.86
C ALA A 17 -4.48 0.20 2.89
N TYR A 18 -5.36 -0.72 2.50
CA TYR A 18 -6.36 -1.33 3.38
C TYR A 18 -5.70 -2.13 4.51
N MET A 19 -4.67 -2.93 4.20
CA MET A 19 -3.95 -3.68 5.22
C MET A 19 -3.21 -2.75 6.19
N TYR A 20 -2.65 -1.64 5.70
CA TYR A 20 -1.98 -0.65 6.55
C TYR A 20 -2.97 0.01 7.52
N ILE A 21 -4.13 0.44 7.02
CA ILE A 21 -5.19 1.01 7.84
C ILE A 21 -5.72 -0.02 8.85
N GLY A 22 -5.91 -1.28 8.44
CA GLY A 22 -6.32 -2.37 9.31
C GLY A 22 -5.33 -2.63 10.45
N ILE A 23 -4.02 -2.67 10.15
CA ILE A 23 -2.97 -2.83 11.16
C ILE A 23 -2.92 -1.61 12.09
N GLY A 24 -3.01 -0.40 11.55
CA GLY A 24 -3.01 0.83 12.36
C GLY A 24 -4.21 0.94 13.30
N THR A 25 -5.42 0.64 12.80
CA THR A 25 -6.64 0.63 13.62
C THR A 25 -6.61 -0.49 14.66
N TYR A 26 -6.07 -1.66 14.33
CA TYR A 26 -5.88 -2.75 15.28
C TYR A 26 -4.88 -2.38 16.39
N GLY A 27 -3.75 -1.76 16.04
CA GLY A 27 -2.78 -1.25 17.00
C GLY A 27 -3.38 -0.18 17.93
N LEU A 28 -4.21 0.72 17.38
CA LEU A 28 -4.92 1.72 18.15
C LEU A 28 -5.92 1.09 19.12
N LEU A 29 -6.72 0.13 18.67
CA LEU A 29 -7.69 -0.61 19.50
C LEU A 29 -6.99 -1.38 20.64
N LEU A 30 -5.84 -2.00 20.37
CA LEU A 30 -5.02 -2.63 21.40
C LEU A 30 -4.46 -1.62 22.41
N SER A 31 -4.16 -0.39 21.97
CA SER A 31 -3.67 0.68 22.83
C SER A 31 -4.76 1.23 23.76
N TYR A 32 -5.99 1.41 23.27
CA TYR A 32 -7.14 1.87 24.08
C TYR A 32 -7.77 0.75 24.94
N GLY A 33 -7.65 -0.52 24.54
CA GLY A 33 -8.32 -1.67 25.14
C GLY A 33 -7.81 -2.16 26.51
N SER A 34 -6.75 -1.58 27.06
CA SER A 34 -6.22 -1.89 28.41
C SER A 34 -5.57 -3.29 28.59
N LYS A 35 -4.48 -3.32 29.38
CA LYS A 35 -3.74 -4.48 29.95
C LYS A 35 -3.14 -5.55 29.00
N MET A 36 -3.58 -5.68 27.75
CA MET A 36 -3.06 -6.71 26.82
C MET A 36 -1.72 -6.33 26.18
N PHE A 37 -1.40 -5.04 26.11
CA PHE A 37 -0.17 -4.51 25.51
C PHE A 37 1.11 -4.97 26.23
N LEU A 38 1.02 -5.22 27.55
CA LEU A 38 2.18 -5.65 28.35
C LEU A 38 2.60 -7.11 28.07
N SER A 39 1.74 -7.91 27.42
CA SER A 39 1.98 -9.34 27.17
C SER A 39 2.24 -9.69 25.70
N LEU A 40 2.19 -8.70 24.80
CA LEU A 40 2.64 -8.88 23.41
C LEU A 40 4.17 -8.92 23.41
N THR A 41 4.73 -10.11 23.19
CA THR A 41 6.18 -10.31 23.09
C THR A 41 6.78 -9.37 22.03
N LEU A 42 8.00 -8.87 22.25
CA LEU A 42 8.74 -7.97 21.34
C LEU A 42 8.69 -8.39 19.86
N TRP A 43 8.60 -9.70 19.60
CA TRP A 43 8.42 -10.30 18.28
C TRP A 43 7.16 -9.85 17.55
N HIS A 44 6.04 -9.68 18.24
CA HIS A 44 4.81 -9.19 17.64
C HIS A 44 4.96 -7.73 17.22
N SER A 45 5.52 -6.89 18.09
CA SER A 45 5.79 -5.49 17.75
C SER A 45 6.75 -5.35 16.57
N ALA A 46 7.80 -6.18 16.52
CA ALA A 46 8.72 -6.22 15.39
C ALA A 46 8.05 -6.70 14.09
N ALA A 47 7.18 -7.72 14.16
CA ALA A 47 6.41 -8.19 13.02
C ALA A 47 5.41 -7.13 12.51
N PHE A 48 4.74 -6.42 13.41
CA PHE A 48 3.86 -5.30 13.05
C PHE A 48 4.63 -4.13 12.41
N ALA A 49 5.79 -3.77 12.96
CA ALA A 49 6.64 -2.71 12.41
C ALA A 49 7.15 -3.08 11.01
N THR A 50 7.67 -4.29 10.83
CA THR A 50 8.16 -4.77 9.53
C THR A 50 7.04 -4.90 8.50
N ALA A 51 5.87 -5.43 8.88
CA ALA A 51 4.69 -5.47 8.01
C ALA A 51 4.25 -4.06 7.60
N SER A 52 4.22 -3.10 8.53
CA SER A 52 3.88 -1.71 8.25
C SER A 52 4.85 -1.07 7.25
N LEU A 53 6.16 -1.28 7.43
CA LEU A 53 7.18 -0.75 6.51
C LEU A 53 7.07 -1.37 5.11
N LEU A 54 6.80 -2.68 5.02
CA LEU A 54 6.59 -3.35 3.74
C LEU A 54 5.34 -2.82 3.02
N LEU A 55 4.26 -2.56 3.75
CA LEU A 55 3.04 -1.99 3.19
C LEU A 55 3.26 -0.55 2.69
N ILE A 56 3.94 0.29 3.47
CA ILE A 56 4.31 1.66 3.05
C ILE A 56 5.20 1.61 1.80
N GLY A 57 6.20 0.72 1.80
CA GLY A 57 7.08 0.50 0.65
C GLY A 57 6.31 0.03 -0.59
N GLY A 58 5.35 -0.88 -0.41
CA GLY A 58 4.45 -1.37 -1.45
C GLY A 58 3.58 -0.26 -2.02
N ILE A 59 2.94 0.56 -1.18
CA ILE A 59 2.14 1.72 -1.59
C ILE A 59 2.98 2.68 -2.43
N GLY A 60 4.21 3.00 -1.99
CA GLY A 60 5.10 3.87 -2.75
C GLY A 60 5.56 3.27 -4.08
N PHE A 61 5.84 1.97 -4.13
CA PHE A 61 6.25 1.29 -5.36
C PHE A 61 5.11 1.17 -6.38
N PHE A 62 3.94 0.68 -5.95
CA PHE A 62 2.77 0.54 -6.81
C PHE A 62 2.18 1.89 -7.21
N GLY A 63 2.24 2.90 -6.33
CA GLY A 63 1.86 4.28 -6.66
C GLY A 63 2.71 4.86 -7.79
N ARG A 64 4.05 4.68 -7.75
CA ARG A 64 4.92 5.12 -8.85
C ARG A 64 4.67 4.37 -10.16
N LEU A 65 4.33 3.08 -10.09
CA LEU A 65 3.94 2.31 -11.28
C LEU A 65 2.63 2.82 -11.86
N TRP A 66 1.67 3.12 -10.99
CA TRP A 66 0.39 3.71 -11.35
C TRP A 66 0.57 5.06 -12.04
N ASP A 67 1.35 5.96 -11.45
CA ASP A 67 1.64 7.28 -12.03
C ASP A 67 2.30 7.16 -13.40
N LYS A 68 3.23 6.21 -13.59
CA LYS A 68 3.85 5.94 -14.90
C LYS A 68 2.83 5.46 -15.93
N ILE A 69 1.85 4.63 -15.53
CA ILE A 69 0.78 4.18 -16.44
C ILE A 69 -0.11 5.35 -16.82
N VAL A 70 -0.54 6.17 -15.85
CA VAL A 70 -1.38 7.35 -16.09
C VAL A 70 -0.64 8.38 -16.95
N ALA A 71 0.65 8.62 -16.71
CA ALA A 71 1.46 9.52 -17.52
C ALA A 71 1.62 9.02 -18.96
N ARG A 72 1.77 7.71 -19.17
CA ARG A 72 1.78 7.11 -20.52
C ARG A 72 0.44 7.26 -21.22
N GLU A 73 -0.67 7.00 -20.52
CA GLU A 73 -2.02 7.20 -21.07
C GLU A 73 -2.28 8.67 -21.46
N ALA A 74 -1.87 9.61 -20.61
CA ALA A 74 -1.97 11.05 -20.89
C ALA A 74 -1.11 11.47 -22.08
N ALA A 75 0.11 10.92 -22.22
CA ALA A 75 0.99 11.19 -23.35
C ALA A 75 0.41 10.62 -24.66
N VAL A 76 -0.15 9.42 -24.64
CA VAL A 76 -0.84 8.82 -25.81
C VAL A 76 -2.08 9.65 -26.18
N SER A 77 -2.87 10.08 -25.21
CA SER A 77 -4.04 10.95 -25.45
C SER A 77 -3.65 12.29 -26.05
N LYS A 78 -2.52 12.88 -25.64
CA LYS A 78 -1.98 14.12 -26.24
C LYS A 78 -1.33 13.92 -27.60
N ALA A 79 -0.81 12.72 -27.88
CA ALA A 79 -0.19 12.37 -29.16
C ALA A 79 -1.20 11.94 -30.25
N ALA A 80 -2.48 11.80 -29.90
CA ALA A 80 -3.57 11.60 -30.84
C ALA A 80 -4.48 12.86 -31.00
N PRO A 81 -3.95 14.07 -31.31
CA PRO A 81 -4.81 15.15 -31.75
C PRO A 81 -5.12 14.93 -33.23
N GLY A 82 -6.33 14.45 -33.55
CA GLY A 82 -6.85 14.47 -34.92
C GLY A 82 -7.58 13.20 -35.34
N LYS A 83 -8.89 13.18 -35.13
CA LYS A 83 -9.83 12.92 -36.22
C LYS A 83 -10.45 14.26 -36.60
#